data_AF-X1VVP3-F1
#
_entry.id   AF-X1VVP3-F1
#
_cell.length_a   1.000
_cell.length_b   1.000
_cell.length_c   1.000
_cell.angle_alpha   90.00
_cell.angle_beta   90.00
_cell.angle_gamma   90.00
#
_symmetry.space_group_name_H-M   'P 1'
#
loop_
_entity.id
_entity.type
_entity.pdbx_description
1 polymer ?
#
loop_
_entity_poly.entity_id
_entity_poly.type
_entity_poly.pdbx_seq_one_letter_code
_entity_poly.pdbx_strand_id
1 'polypeptide(L)'
;PNRIELRMMARYLDLDKSYLVDMLRKVGLHEDYRSDVADFMLIMGLKGYWSTMYSKGHMTAEDLKADIATKELSEVTADRLYKSIVKAEKPERVAEFRPLTRALIIKGYKLEQLERDEAIELLMRHQNYDQPEATYIVDLELALEGSPETPLEYRRIVEEGRESLGQDFKVIPDELIKAEKELFALTKQLKEAEVKEDNEAEIDRLKVERATKKSEFDLLMAQYDLS
;
A
#
# COMPACT_ATOMS: atom_id res chain seq x y z
N PRO A 1 30.86 25.72 -22.23
CA PRO A 1 29.92 24.70 -21.71
C PRO A 1 28.93 24.25 -22.80
N ASN A 2 28.68 22.95 -22.91
CA ASN A 2 27.63 22.41 -23.78
C ASN A 2 26.25 22.52 -23.10
N ARG A 3 25.16 22.19 -23.84
CA ARG A 3 23.78 22.31 -23.30
C ARG A 3 23.53 21.41 -22.08
N ILE A 4 24.21 20.27 -21.98
CA ILE A 4 24.08 19.35 -20.84
C ILE A 4 24.75 19.95 -19.59
N GLU A 5 25.93 20.53 -19.76
CA GLU A 5 26.66 21.22 -18.69
C GLU A 5 25.88 22.43 -18.19
N LEU A 6 25.27 23.23 -19.07
CA LEU A 6 24.41 24.35 -18.67
C LEU A 6 23.22 23.89 -17.82
N ARG A 7 22.60 22.76 -18.15
CA ARG A 7 21.54 22.15 -17.33
C ARG A 7 22.05 21.71 -15.97
N MET A 8 23.25 21.11 -15.90
CA MET A 8 23.86 20.72 -14.63
C MET A 8 24.20 21.95 -13.79
N MET A 9 24.74 23.00 -14.40
CA MET A 9 25.04 24.25 -13.71
C MET A 9 23.78 24.91 -13.17
N ALA A 10 22.68 24.93 -13.91
CA ALA A 10 21.39 25.44 -13.44
C ALA A 10 20.88 24.73 -12.17
N ARG A 11 21.22 23.45 -11.99
CA ARG A 11 20.86 22.67 -10.79
C ARG A 11 21.69 23.01 -9.56
N TYR A 12 22.98 23.28 -9.73
CA TYR A 12 23.94 23.35 -8.61
C TYR A 12 24.43 24.74 -8.29
N LEU A 13 24.36 25.67 -9.24
CA LEU A 13 24.92 27.02 -9.13
C LEU A 13 23.87 28.12 -9.08
N ASP A 14 22.60 27.74 -8.89
CA ASP A 14 21.45 28.64 -8.77
C ASP A 14 21.46 29.79 -9.78
N LEU A 15 21.59 29.45 -11.07
CA LEU A 15 21.80 30.42 -12.14
C LEU A 15 20.53 31.20 -12.49
N ASP A 16 20.71 32.46 -12.90
CA ASP A 16 19.63 33.28 -13.45
C ASP A 16 19.29 32.92 -14.90
N LYS A 17 18.04 33.14 -15.28
CA LYS A 17 17.57 32.89 -16.65
C LYS A 17 18.34 33.71 -17.69
N SER A 18 18.61 34.98 -17.40
CA SER A 18 19.37 35.88 -18.27
C SER A 18 20.76 35.33 -18.60
N TYR A 19 21.44 34.73 -17.62
CA TYR A 19 22.72 34.08 -17.81
C TYR A 19 22.62 32.85 -18.73
N LEU A 20 21.60 32.01 -18.52
CA LEU A 20 21.34 30.85 -19.39
C LEU A 20 21.03 31.26 -20.83
N VAL A 21 20.25 32.33 -21.04
CA VAL A 21 19.96 32.87 -22.37
C VAL A 21 21.23 33.34 -23.08
N ASP A 22 22.12 34.06 -22.37
CA ASP A 22 23.42 34.47 -22.92
C ASP A 22 24.29 33.27 -23.29
N MET A 23 24.34 32.25 -22.42
CA MET A 23 25.10 31.05 -22.69
C MET A 23 24.53 30.24 -23.87
N LEU A 24 23.21 30.15 -23.99
CA LEU A 24 22.55 29.49 -25.12
C LEU A 24 22.81 30.22 -26.45
N ARG A 25 22.89 31.56 -26.42
CA ARG A 25 23.35 32.38 -27.56
C ARG A 25 24.78 32.00 -27.96
N LYS A 26 25.70 31.91 -27.01
CA LYS A 26 27.11 31.54 -27.27
C LYS A 26 27.27 30.13 -27.84
N VAL A 27 26.34 29.22 -27.52
CA VAL A 27 26.30 27.84 -28.04
C VAL A 27 25.54 27.76 -29.38
N GLY A 28 25.13 28.89 -29.96
CA GLY A 28 24.54 28.95 -31.29
C GLY A 28 23.08 28.50 -31.37
N LEU A 29 22.34 28.51 -30.26
CA LEU A 29 20.88 28.29 -30.31
C LEU A 29 20.20 29.48 -30.99
N HIS A 30 19.22 29.21 -31.85
CA HIS A 30 18.41 30.24 -32.50
C HIS A 30 17.66 31.08 -31.45
N GLU A 31 17.52 32.38 -31.68
CA GLU A 31 17.01 33.34 -30.70
C GLU A 31 15.61 33.00 -30.19
N ASP A 32 14.72 32.59 -31.10
CA ASP A 32 13.35 32.19 -30.80
C ASP A 32 13.23 31.10 -29.73
N TYR A 33 14.25 30.25 -29.55
CA TYR A 33 14.20 29.13 -28.61
C TYR A 33 14.99 29.37 -27.31
N ARG A 34 15.76 30.46 -27.20
CA ARG A 34 16.69 30.63 -26.06
C ARG A 34 15.96 30.78 -24.75
N SER A 35 14.88 31.57 -24.73
CA SER A 35 14.08 31.78 -23.52
C SER A 35 13.42 30.48 -23.04
N ASP A 36 12.75 29.76 -23.95
CA ASP A 36 12.04 28.53 -23.61
C ASP A 36 12.98 27.41 -23.16
N VAL A 37 14.15 27.30 -23.79
CA VAL A 37 15.18 26.34 -23.38
C VAL A 37 15.81 26.73 -22.04
N ALA A 38 15.97 28.01 -21.75
CA ALA A 38 16.40 28.47 -20.42
C ALA A 38 15.38 28.12 -19.33
N ASP A 39 14.08 28.36 -19.58
CA ASP A 39 12.98 27.96 -18.69
C ASP A 39 13.03 26.45 -18.41
N PHE A 40 13.16 25.64 -19.46
CA PHE A 40 13.26 24.19 -19.34
C PHE A 40 14.46 23.74 -18.51
N MET A 41 15.63 24.36 -18.71
CA MET A 41 16.85 24.04 -17.94
C MET A 41 16.70 24.36 -16.46
N LEU A 42 16.10 25.49 -16.11
CA LEU A 42 15.82 25.89 -14.73
C LEU A 42 14.85 24.92 -14.06
N ILE A 43 13.74 24.59 -14.72
CA ILE A 43 12.76 23.63 -14.19
C ILE A 43 13.41 22.26 -13.95
N MET A 44 14.15 21.74 -14.92
CA MET A 44 14.83 20.46 -14.78
C MET A 44 15.89 20.45 -13.67
N GLY A 45 16.56 21.58 -13.44
CA GLY A 45 17.54 21.73 -12.38
C GLY A 45 16.93 21.85 -10.99
N LEU A 46 15.91 22.69 -10.84
CA LEU A 46 15.42 23.16 -9.54
C LEU A 46 14.15 22.44 -9.06
N LYS A 47 13.33 21.86 -9.95
CA LYS A 47 12.06 21.22 -9.55
C LYS A 47 12.25 20.15 -8.48
N GLY A 48 13.29 19.31 -8.60
CA GLY A 48 13.56 18.26 -7.62
C GLY A 48 13.94 18.83 -6.25
N TYR A 49 14.68 19.93 -6.22
CA TYR A 49 15.03 20.66 -5.00
C TYR A 49 13.78 21.25 -4.35
N TRP A 50 13.02 22.07 -5.10
CA TRP A 50 11.77 22.68 -4.62
C TRP A 50 10.76 21.66 -4.09
N SER A 51 10.55 20.58 -4.84
CA SER A 51 9.66 19.50 -4.42
C SER A 51 10.10 18.86 -3.10
N THR A 52 11.40 18.66 -2.91
CA THR A 52 11.94 18.07 -1.69
C THR A 52 11.79 19.02 -0.51
N MET A 53 12.16 20.28 -0.67
CA MET A 53 12.08 21.30 0.39
C MET A 53 10.65 21.53 0.84
N TYR A 54 9.71 21.64 -0.10
CA TYR A 54 8.29 21.78 0.19
C TYR A 54 7.74 20.53 0.91
N SER A 55 8.01 19.32 0.38
CA SER A 55 7.51 18.06 0.97
C SER A 55 8.02 17.79 2.40
N LYS A 56 9.19 18.33 2.74
CA LYS A 56 9.82 18.19 4.06
C LYS A 56 9.44 19.34 5.02
N GLY A 57 8.63 20.29 4.57
CA GLY A 57 8.24 21.46 5.38
C GLY A 57 9.38 22.45 5.64
N HIS A 58 10.46 22.40 4.85
CA HIS A 58 11.56 23.38 4.94
C HIS A 58 11.28 24.66 4.15
N MET A 59 10.21 24.67 3.36
CA MET A 59 9.78 25.78 2.51
C MET A 59 8.26 25.83 2.50
N THR A 60 7.67 27.00 2.75
CA THR A 60 6.22 27.18 2.65
C THR A 60 5.76 27.31 1.19
N ALA A 61 4.45 27.26 0.95
CA ALA A 61 3.90 27.50 -0.38
C ALA A 61 4.17 28.94 -0.87
N GLU A 62 4.22 29.90 0.04
CA GLU A 62 4.53 31.31 -0.24
C GLU A 62 6.01 31.48 -0.60
N ASP A 63 6.90 30.88 0.19
CA ASP A 63 8.34 30.86 -0.09
C ASP A 63 8.65 30.24 -1.46
N LEU A 64 8.00 29.11 -1.76
CA LEU A 64 8.15 28.45 -3.06
C LEU A 64 7.70 29.35 -4.21
N LYS A 65 6.57 30.04 -4.04
CA LYS A 65 6.05 30.96 -5.07
C LYS A 65 6.97 32.16 -5.27
N ALA A 66 7.51 32.70 -4.18
CA ALA A 66 8.49 33.79 -4.23
C ALA A 66 9.78 33.34 -4.93
N ASP A 67 10.30 32.16 -4.58
CA ASP A 67 11.54 31.64 -5.16
C ASP A 67 11.39 31.33 -6.66
N ILE A 68 10.27 30.73 -7.09
CA ILE A 68 9.96 30.55 -8.51
C ILE A 68 9.91 31.89 -9.26
N ALA A 69 9.36 32.93 -8.64
CA ALA A 69 9.26 34.26 -9.26
C ALA A 69 10.66 34.89 -9.48
N THR A 70 11.64 34.61 -8.62
CA THR A 70 13.02 35.09 -8.82
C THR A 70 13.69 34.52 -10.08
N LYS A 71 13.20 33.38 -10.58
CA LYS A 71 13.80 32.70 -11.74
C LYS A 71 13.32 33.22 -13.09
N GLU A 72 12.47 34.27 -13.10
CA GLU A 72 12.02 34.96 -14.31
C GLU A 72 11.41 34.04 -15.38
N LEU A 73 10.83 32.92 -14.94
CA LEU A 73 10.13 31.99 -15.82
C LEU A 73 8.91 32.70 -16.46
N SER A 74 8.52 32.25 -17.66
CA SER A 74 7.25 32.69 -18.22
C SER A 74 6.09 32.38 -17.27
N GLU A 75 5.09 33.29 -17.17
CA GLU A 75 4.00 33.17 -16.18
C GLU A 75 3.27 31.82 -16.26
N VAL A 76 2.99 31.35 -17.48
CA VAL A 76 2.35 30.05 -17.73
C VAL A 76 3.19 28.90 -17.19
N THR A 77 4.51 28.99 -17.33
CA THR A 77 5.46 27.97 -16.91
C THR A 77 5.63 27.98 -15.39
N ALA A 78 5.74 29.17 -14.79
CA ALA A 78 5.78 29.34 -13.34
C ALA A 78 4.53 28.77 -12.67
N ASP A 79 3.34 29.08 -13.18
CA ASP A 79 2.07 28.56 -12.67
C ASP A 79 1.96 27.03 -12.78
N ARG A 80 2.32 26.46 -13.93
CA ARG A 80 2.35 25.00 -14.13
C ARG A 80 3.32 24.32 -13.18
N LEU A 81 4.51 24.89 -13.00
CA LEU A 81 5.52 24.35 -12.11
C LEU A 81 5.04 24.37 -10.66
N TYR A 82 4.51 25.50 -10.20
CA TYR A 82 3.95 25.65 -8.86
C TYR A 82 2.86 24.60 -8.60
N LYS A 83 1.87 24.47 -9.48
CA LYS A 83 0.79 23.48 -9.38
C LYS A 83 1.28 22.03 -9.44
N SER A 84 2.42 21.77 -10.08
CA SER A 84 3.01 20.43 -10.12
C SER A 84 3.69 20.02 -8.80
N ILE A 85 4.02 20.99 -7.94
CA ILE A 85 4.71 20.79 -6.66
C ILE A 85 3.71 20.91 -5.51
N VAL A 86 2.96 22.02 -5.48
CA VAL A 86 1.93 22.29 -4.49
C VAL A 86 0.67 21.56 -4.94
N LYS A 87 0.37 20.45 -4.28
CA LYS A 87 -0.91 19.77 -4.45
C LYS A 87 -2.02 20.72 -3.97
N ALA A 88 -3.13 20.77 -4.69
CA ALA A 88 -4.30 21.52 -4.24
C ALA A 88 -4.63 21.13 -2.80
N GLU A 89 -4.67 22.12 -1.90
CA GLU A 89 -5.00 21.90 -0.50
C GLU A 89 -6.38 21.25 -0.43
N LYS A 90 -6.41 20.00 0.03
CA LYS A 90 -7.60 19.41 0.62
C LYS A 90 -7.74 20.03 2.01
N PRO A 91 -8.97 20.30 2.50
CA PRO A 91 -9.19 21.01 3.75
C PRO A 91 -8.33 20.47 4.90
N GLU A 92 -7.68 21.40 5.59
CA GLU A 92 -6.74 21.19 6.69
C GLU A 92 -7.44 20.39 7.80
N ARG A 93 -6.95 19.17 8.08
CA ARG A 93 -7.51 18.31 9.14
C ARG A 93 -6.70 18.52 10.42
N VAL A 94 -7.41 18.87 11.49
CA VAL A 94 -6.87 19.16 12.83
C VAL A 94 -5.87 18.08 13.27
N ALA A 95 -4.59 18.43 13.30
CA ALA A 95 -3.50 17.55 13.68
C ALA A 95 -2.98 17.93 15.08
N GLU A 96 -3.49 17.29 16.13
CA GLU A 96 -2.88 17.36 17.47
C GLU A 96 -2.67 16.01 18.16
N PHE A 97 -3.11 14.90 17.56
CA PHE A 97 -2.75 13.56 18.03
C PHE A 97 -2.11 12.78 16.90
N ARG A 98 -1.04 12.02 17.24
CA ARG A 98 -0.44 11.05 16.32
C ARG A 98 -1.59 10.16 15.81
N PRO A 99 -1.97 10.24 14.53
CA PRO A 99 -3.21 9.64 14.07
C PRO A 99 -3.16 8.13 14.33
N LEU A 100 -4.22 7.59 14.91
CA LEU A 100 -4.42 6.15 15.02
C LEU A 100 -4.22 5.55 13.63
N THR A 101 -3.19 4.73 13.46
CA THR A 101 -2.91 4.10 12.17
C THR A 101 -4.01 3.07 11.87
N ARG A 102 -4.28 2.81 10.59
CA ARG A 102 -5.20 1.73 10.16
C ARG A 102 -4.91 0.43 10.93
N ALA A 103 -3.64 0.06 11.08
CA ALA A 103 -3.24 -1.15 11.79
C ALA A 103 -3.65 -1.15 13.27
N LEU A 104 -3.57 -0.02 13.97
CA LEU A 104 -4.00 0.08 15.37
C LEU A 104 -5.52 0.02 15.51
N ILE A 105 -6.26 0.65 14.59
CA ILE A 105 -7.73 0.63 14.58
C ILE A 105 -8.23 -0.79 14.33
N ILE A 106 -7.71 -1.44 13.28
CA ILE A 106 -8.06 -2.84 12.96
C ILE A 106 -7.65 -3.78 14.08
N LYS A 107 -6.50 -3.56 14.72
CA LYS A 107 -6.09 -4.35 15.89
C LYS A 107 -7.04 -4.17 17.07
N GLY A 108 -7.51 -2.95 17.36
CA GLY A 108 -8.50 -2.69 18.40
C GLY A 108 -9.83 -3.38 18.12
N TYR A 109 -10.28 -3.34 16.86
CA TYR A 109 -11.46 -4.05 16.40
C TYR A 109 -11.32 -5.57 16.54
N LYS A 110 -10.22 -6.16 16.06
CA LYS A 110 -9.93 -7.61 16.17
C LYS A 110 -9.76 -8.11 17.62
N LEU A 111 -9.41 -7.22 18.55
CA LEU A 111 -9.30 -7.55 19.98
C LEU A 111 -10.63 -7.33 20.72
N GLU A 112 -11.73 -7.08 20.01
CA GLU A 112 -13.05 -6.77 20.56
C GLU A 112 -13.01 -5.59 21.54
N GLN A 113 -12.04 -4.68 21.37
CA GLN A 113 -11.92 -3.44 22.14
C GLN A 113 -12.59 -2.26 21.45
N LEU A 114 -13.04 -2.44 20.22
CA LEU A 114 -13.79 -1.49 19.42
C LEU A 114 -14.94 -2.23 18.74
N GLU A 115 -16.11 -1.61 18.71
CA GLU A 115 -17.24 -2.10 17.94
C GLU A 115 -17.04 -1.82 16.44
N ARG A 116 -17.80 -2.52 15.58
CA ARG A 116 -17.66 -2.39 14.12
C ARG A 116 -17.85 -0.96 13.64
N ASP A 117 -18.90 -0.29 14.12
CA ASP A 117 -19.21 1.08 13.74
C ASP A 117 -18.16 2.07 14.26
N GLU A 118 -17.58 1.80 15.43
CA GLU A 118 -16.48 2.60 15.99
C GLU A 118 -15.19 2.45 15.16
N ALA A 119 -14.88 1.25 14.70
CA ALA A 119 -13.75 1.01 13.81
C ALA A 119 -13.92 1.77 12.47
N ILE A 120 -15.12 1.74 11.89
CA ILE A 120 -15.47 2.51 10.68
C ILE A 120 -15.32 4.01 10.93
N GLU A 121 -15.86 4.51 12.03
CA GLU A 121 -15.79 5.92 12.41
C GLU A 121 -14.34 6.38 12.60
N LEU A 122 -13.50 5.58 13.27
CA LEU A 122 -12.09 5.87 13.47
C LEU A 122 -11.29 5.82 12.15
N LEU A 123 -11.62 4.90 11.23
CA LEU A 123 -11.03 4.85 9.89
C LEU A 123 -11.40 6.11 9.08
N MET A 124 -12.64 6.56 9.16
CA MET A 124 -13.07 7.80 8.50
C MET A 124 -12.40 9.04 9.10
N ARG A 125 -12.36 9.13 10.44
CA ARG A 125 -11.82 10.30 11.17
C ARG A 125 -10.30 10.40 11.13
N HIS A 126 -9.58 9.29 11.31
CA HIS A 126 -8.13 9.31 11.46
C HIS A 126 -7.37 8.87 10.21
N GLN A 127 -7.99 8.09 9.31
CA GLN A 127 -7.35 7.60 8.09
C GLN A 127 -7.95 8.20 6.81
N ASN A 128 -8.96 9.06 6.94
CA ASN A 128 -9.56 9.83 5.85
C ASN A 128 -10.22 8.97 4.76
N TYR A 129 -10.58 7.73 5.07
CA TYR A 129 -11.40 6.90 4.20
C TYR A 129 -12.82 7.45 4.12
N ASP A 130 -13.46 7.27 2.98
CA ASP A 130 -14.92 7.46 2.91
C ASP A 130 -15.64 6.28 3.59
N GLN A 131 -16.95 6.44 3.83
CA GLN A 131 -17.74 5.42 4.53
C GLN A 131 -17.75 4.06 3.80
N PRO A 132 -17.94 3.99 2.46
CA PRO A 132 -17.81 2.74 1.72
C PRO A 132 -16.42 2.09 1.85
N GLU A 133 -15.34 2.85 1.73
CA GLU A 133 -13.96 2.36 1.85
C GLU A 133 -13.67 1.82 3.26
N ALA A 134 -14.06 2.55 4.31
CA ALA A 134 -13.88 2.15 5.69
C ALA A 134 -14.66 0.85 6.00
N THR A 135 -15.88 0.75 5.48
CA THR A 135 -16.73 -0.45 5.61
C THR A 135 -16.05 -1.65 4.94
N TYR A 136 -15.59 -1.49 3.70
CA TYR A 136 -14.89 -2.54 2.96
C TYR A 136 -13.61 -3.00 3.67
N ILE A 137 -12.84 -2.09 4.26
CA ILE A 137 -11.63 -2.45 5.00
C ILE A 137 -11.96 -3.32 6.22
N VAL A 138 -13.00 -2.97 6.97
CA VAL A 138 -13.41 -3.74 8.15
C VAL A 138 -13.96 -5.12 7.73
N ASP A 139 -14.78 -5.16 6.69
CA ASP A 139 -15.37 -6.41 6.16
C ASP A 139 -14.31 -7.33 5.54
N LEU A 140 -13.31 -6.78 4.86
CA LEU A 140 -12.17 -7.55 4.35
C LEU A 140 -11.36 -8.15 5.50
N GLU A 141 -11.14 -7.39 6.57
CA GLU A 141 -10.36 -7.86 7.72
C GLU A 141 -11.12 -8.91 8.56
N LEU A 142 -12.46 -8.85 8.59
CA LEU A 142 -13.36 -9.92 9.07
C LEU A 142 -13.28 -11.15 8.16
N ALA A 143 -13.29 -10.97 6.84
CA ALA A 143 -13.15 -12.08 5.89
C ALA A 143 -11.76 -12.74 5.99
N LEU A 144 -10.72 -11.96 6.31
CA LEU A 144 -9.36 -12.42 6.56
C LEU A 144 -9.15 -13.00 7.98
N GLU A 145 -10.19 -13.03 8.81
CA GLU A 145 -10.15 -13.65 10.15
C GLU A 145 -9.90 -15.17 10.07
N GLY A 146 -10.02 -15.76 8.89
CA GLY A 146 -9.38 -17.02 8.51
C GLY A 146 -8.25 -16.79 7.51
N SER A 147 -7.05 -16.43 7.97
CA SER A 147 -5.86 -16.74 7.16
C SER A 147 -5.89 -18.26 6.98
N PRO A 148 -5.92 -18.81 5.75
CA PRO A 148 -6.24 -20.21 5.55
C PRO A 148 -5.27 -21.08 6.35
N GLU A 149 -5.81 -21.79 7.34
CA GLU A 149 -5.01 -22.64 8.23
C GLU A 149 -4.70 -23.97 7.55
N THR A 150 -5.52 -24.33 6.55
CA THR A 150 -5.42 -25.57 5.81
C THR A 150 -5.39 -25.36 4.29
N PRO A 151 -4.79 -26.29 3.53
CA PRO A 151 -4.76 -26.22 2.06
C PRO A 151 -6.13 -26.11 1.38
N LEU A 152 -7.21 -26.73 1.90
CA LEU A 152 -8.53 -26.62 1.28
C LEU A 152 -9.20 -25.26 1.51
N GLU A 153 -8.93 -24.57 2.62
CA GLU A 153 -9.39 -23.19 2.79
C GLU A 153 -8.77 -22.27 1.75
N TYR A 154 -7.47 -22.43 1.52
CA TYR A 154 -6.78 -21.69 0.47
C TYR A 154 -7.37 -22.02 -0.91
N ARG A 155 -7.62 -23.30 -1.18
CA ARG A 155 -8.25 -23.73 -2.43
C ARG A 155 -9.66 -23.14 -2.58
N ARG A 156 -10.43 -23.02 -1.51
CA ARG A 156 -11.78 -22.43 -1.53
C ARG A 156 -11.70 -20.96 -1.96
N ILE A 157 -10.79 -20.18 -1.40
CA ILE A 157 -10.58 -18.78 -1.78
C ILE A 157 -10.21 -18.66 -3.27
N VAL A 158 -9.37 -19.57 -3.78
CA VAL A 158 -9.00 -19.58 -5.21
C VAL A 158 -10.20 -19.93 -6.11
N GLU A 159 -11.03 -20.91 -5.71
CA GLU A 159 -12.22 -21.32 -6.47
C GLU A 159 -13.33 -20.25 -6.42
N GLU A 160 -13.56 -19.60 -5.27
CA GLU A 160 -14.44 -18.42 -5.14
C GLU A 160 -13.95 -17.25 -6.01
N GLY A 161 -12.63 -17.05 -6.08
CA GLY A 161 -12.02 -16.09 -6.99
C GLY A 161 -12.32 -16.42 -8.46
N ARG A 162 -12.26 -17.69 -8.85
CA ARG A 162 -12.62 -18.14 -10.21
C ARG A 162 -14.10 -17.94 -10.52
N GLU A 163 -14.97 -18.26 -9.58
CA GLU A 163 -16.42 -18.01 -9.68
C GLU A 163 -16.71 -16.54 -9.97
N SER A 164 -16.07 -15.63 -9.23
CA SER A 164 -16.24 -14.18 -9.41
C SER A 164 -15.81 -13.67 -10.80
N LEU A 165 -14.90 -14.41 -11.45
CA LEU A 165 -14.38 -14.12 -12.79
C LEU A 165 -15.15 -14.89 -13.90
N GLY A 166 -16.21 -15.62 -13.55
CA GLY A 166 -17.01 -16.41 -14.49
C GLY A 166 -16.25 -17.60 -15.10
N GLN A 167 -15.22 -18.11 -14.40
CA GLN A 167 -14.47 -19.29 -14.81
C GLN A 167 -15.09 -20.55 -14.22
N ASP A 168 -14.78 -21.71 -14.80
CA ASP A 168 -15.14 -23.00 -14.20
C ASP A 168 -14.52 -23.12 -12.80
N PHE A 169 -15.35 -23.43 -11.81
CA PHE A 169 -14.95 -23.54 -10.42
C PHE A 169 -15.53 -24.79 -9.77
N LYS A 170 -14.88 -25.26 -8.70
CA LYS A 170 -15.37 -26.35 -7.85
C LYS A 170 -15.80 -25.83 -6.49
N VAL A 171 -17.02 -26.16 -6.07
CA VAL A 171 -17.50 -25.84 -4.72
C VAL A 171 -16.82 -26.78 -3.72
N ILE A 172 -16.14 -26.20 -2.74
CA ILE A 172 -15.54 -26.94 -1.62
C ILE A 172 -16.50 -26.84 -0.43
N PRO A 173 -17.08 -27.96 0.04
CA PRO A 173 -18.02 -27.94 1.16
C PRO A 173 -17.37 -27.57 2.49
N ASP A 174 -18.10 -26.87 3.35
CA ASP A 174 -17.64 -26.48 4.69
C ASP A 174 -17.35 -27.68 5.61
N GLU A 175 -18.08 -28.79 5.43
CA GLU A 175 -17.86 -30.03 6.19
C GLU A 175 -16.46 -30.62 5.93
N LEU A 176 -15.97 -30.50 4.70
CA LEU A 176 -14.65 -31.00 4.30
C LEU A 176 -13.53 -30.13 4.88
N ILE A 177 -13.72 -28.80 4.87
CA ILE A 177 -12.80 -27.84 5.48
C ILE A 177 -12.71 -28.05 6.98
N LYS A 178 -13.85 -28.27 7.64
CA LYS A 178 -13.90 -28.57 9.07
C LYS A 178 -13.15 -29.86 9.41
N ALA A 179 -13.35 -30.92 8.62
CA ALA A 179 -12.63 -32.17 8.79
C ALA A 179 -11.11 -32.02 8.61
N GLU A 180 -10.66 -31.22 7.63
CA GLU A 180 -9.24 -30.93 7.43
C GLU A 180 -8.64 -30.15 8.62
N LYS A 181 -9.37 -29.15 9.15
CA LYS A 181 -8.94 -28.40 10.35
C LYS A 181 -8.77 -29.30 11.57
N GLU A 182 -9.71 -30.20 11.82
CA GLU A 182 -9.63 -31.17 12.92
C GLU A 182 -8.39 -32.06 12.75
N LEU A 183 -8.13 -32.57 11.54
CA LEU A 183 -6.94 -33.38 11.26
C LEU A 183 -5.63 -32.60 11.44
N PHE A 184 -5.61 -31.34 11.00
CA PHE A 184 -4.44 -30.47 11.10
C PHE A 184 -4.13 -30.11 12.57
N ALA A 185 -5.17 -29.81 13.36
CA ALA A 185 -5.05 -29.56 14.79
C ALA A 185 -4.48 -30.77 15.54
N LEU A 186 -5.01 -31.97 15.28
CA LEU A 186 -4.50 -33.22 15.88
C LEU A 186 -3.05 -33.51 15.45
N THR A 187 -2.70 -33.24 14.18
CA THR A 187 -1.33 -33.40 13.69
C THR A 187 -0.36 -32.47 14.40
N LYS A 188 -0.76 -31.22 14.65
CA LYS A 188 0.02 -30.26 15.43
C LYS A 188 0.18 -30.71 16.88
N GLN A 189 -0.90 -31.13 17.53
CA GLN A 189 -0.87 -31.64 18.91
C GLN A 189 0.05 -32.86 19.06
N LEU A 190 -0.04 -33.81 18.13
CA LEU A 190 0.81 -35.00 18.12
C LEU A 190 2.29 -34.63 17.98
N LYS A 191 2.62 -33.71 17.07
CA LYS A 191 4.00 -33.23 16.89
C LYS A 191 4.52 -32.51 18.14
N GLU A 192 3.67 -31.72 18.78
CA GLU A 192 4.04 -31.04 20.04
C GLU A 192 4.25 -32.04 21.19
N ALA A 193 3.40 -33.07 21.31
CA ALA A 193 3.54 -34.12 22.31
C ALA A 193 4.80 -34.98 22.08
N GLU A 194 5.11 -35.31 20.81
CA GLU A 194 6.35 -36.03 20.45
C GLU A 194 7.61 -35.21 20.76
N VAL A 195 7.58 -33.89 20.55
CA VAL A 195 8.71 -32.99 20.86
C VAL A 195 8.88 -32.78 22.36
N LYS A 196 7.79 -32.77 23.12
CA LYS A 196 7.81 -32.59 24.59
C LYS A 196 8.13 -33.87 25.35
N GLU A 197 8.27 -35.01 24.65
CA GLU A 197 8.39 -36.34 25.27
C GLU A 197 7.26 -36.58 26.30
N ASP A 198 6.04 -36.16 25.96
CA ASP A 198 4.86 -36.38 26.78
C ASP A 198 4.60 -37.89 26.97
N ASN A 199 3.73 -38.23 27.93
CA ASN A 199 3.40 -39.61 28.26
C ASN A 199 3.01 -40.43 27.00
N GLU A 200 3.64 -41.60 26.83
CA GLU A 200 3.45 -42.51 25.69
C GLU A 200 1.97 -42.87 25.46
N ALA A 201 1.18 -42.97 26.54
CA ALA A 201 -0.26 -43.20 26.46
C ALA A 201 -1.04 -42.07 25.76
N GLU A 202 -0.62 -40.81 25.92
CA GLU A 202 -1.27 -39.66 25.30
C GLU A 202 -0.86 -39.54 23.82
N ILE A 203 0.40 -39.82 23.51
CA ILE A 203 0.88 -39.90 22.12
C ILE A 203 0.11 -40.99 21.35
N ASP A 204 -0.09 -42.17 21.96
CA ASP A 204 -0.83 -43.26 21.34
C ASP A 204 -2.32 -42.93 21.15
N ARG A 205 -2.94 -42.25 22.12
CA ARG A 205 -4.30 -41.73 21.99
C ARG A 205 -4.42 -40.77 20.80
N LEU A 206 -3.53 -39.78 20.71
CA LEU A 206 -3.52 -38.80 19.60
C LEU A 206 -3.26 -39.46 18.24
N LYS A 207 -2.45 -40.52 18.18
CA LYS A 207 -2.24 -41.31 16.95
C LYS A 207 -3.52 -42.00 16.48
N VAL A 208 -4.26 -42.63 17.39
CA VAL A 208 -5.53 -43.29 17.08
C VAL A 208 -6.56 -42.27 16.60
N GLU A 209 -6.70 -41.16 17.33
CA GLU A 209 -7.67 -40.10 16.99
C GLU A 209 -7.36 -39.47 15.62
N ARG A 210 -6.08 -39.19 15.33
CA ARG A 210 -5.63 -38.73 14.01
C ARG A 210 -5.95 -39.75 12.92
N ALA A 211 -5.76 -41.04 13.16
CA ALA A 211 -6.03 -42.08 12.17
C ALA A 211 -7.53 -42.18 11.83
N THR A 212 -8.40 -42.10 12.85
CA THR A 212 -9.85 -42.06 12.64
C THR A 212 -10.26 -40.82 11.84
N LYS A 213 -9.78 -39.64 12.23
CA LYS A 213 -10.10 -38.38 11.53
C LYS A 213 -9.55 -38.32 10.12
N LYS A 214 -8.38 -38.91 9.87
CA LYS A 214 -7.86 -39.05 8.51
C LYS A 214 -8.75 -39.94 7.64
N SER A 215 -9.24 -41.05 8.18
CA SER A 215 -10.16 -41.92 7.44
C SER A 215 -11.49 -41.22 7.12
N GLU A 216 -12.03 -40.43 8.06
CA GLU A 216 -13.23 -39.62 7.82
C GLU A 216 -12.99 -38.57 6.73
N PHE A 217 -11.85 -37.89 6.76
CA PHE A 217 -11.46 -36.92 5.74
C PHE A 217 -11.29 -37.54 4.35
N ASP A 218 -10.62 -38.68 4.25
CA ASP A 218 -10.39 -39.39 2.98
C ASP A 218 -11.73 -39.87 2.36
N LEU A 219 -12.69 -40.29 3.19
CA LEU A 219 -14.06 -40.64 2.74
C LEU A 219 -14.81 -39.41 2.21
N LEU A 220 -14.72 -38.26 2.88
CA LEU A 220 -15.34 -37.01 2.43
C LEU A 220 -14.71 -36.52 1.12
N MET A 221 -13.38 -36.60 0.98
CA MET A 221 -12.67 -36.25 -0.27
C MET A 221 -13.17 -37.08 -1.46
N ALA A 222 -13.39 -38.38 -1.25
CA ALA A 222 -13.92 -39.28 -2.27
C ALA A 222 -15.40 -38.99 -2.61
N GLN A 223 -16.21 -38.60 -1.63
CA GLN A 223 -17.62 -38.26 -1.83
C GLN A 223 -17.81 -37.01 -2.71
N TYR A 224 -16.92 -36.03 -2.58
CA TYR A 224 -17.01 -34.76 -3.31
C TYR A 224 -16.17 -34.72 -4.61
N ASP A 225 -15.57 -35.84 -5.02
CA ASP A 225 -14.75 -35.96 -6.24
C ASP A 225 -13.61 -34.92 -6.31
N LEU A 226 -13.00 -34.68 -5.14
CA LEU A 226 -11.93 -33.72 -4.91
C LEU A 226 -10.55 -34.36 -4.72
N SER A 227 -10.49 -35.70 -4.77
CA SER A 227 -9.27 -36.54 -4.66
C SER A 227 -8.28 -36.31 -5.79
#